data_AF-A0A356NJX4-F1
#
_entry.id   AF-A0A356NJX4-F1
#
_cell.length_a   1.000
_cell.length_b   1.000
_cell.length_c   1.000
_cell.angle_alpha   90.00
_cell.angle_beta   90.00
_cell.angle_gamma   90.00
#
_symmetry.space_group_name_H-M   'P 1'
#
loop_
_entity.id
_entity.type
_entity.pdbx_description
1 polymer ?
#
loop_
_entity_poly.entity_id
_entity_poly.type
_entity_poly.pdbx_seq_one_letter_code
_entity_poly.pdbx_strand_id
1 'polypeptide(L)'
;GHDLSQLLTNKLSISTDCISWDKTLDIPKDTDVLVNATSIGLYDGNAQIDINLESLKDTTVVADVIFSPPETWLIRKARHRGCQTLDGLGMIVNQGITSVEYWTGLRPDASVMRIAVEKALNLA
;
A
#
# COMPACT_ATOMS: atom_id res chain seq x y z
N GLY A 1 8.00 -15.68 4.47
CA GLY A 1 8.90 -14.87 3.63
C GLY A 1 9.44 -15.69 2.48
N HIS A 2 10.30 -16.68 2.78
CA HIS A 2 10.95 -17.52 1.77
C HIS A 2 9.98 -18.19 0.78
N ASP A 3 8.88 -18.79 1.25
CA ASP A 3 7.89 -19.43 0.38
C ASP A 3 7.27 -18.45 -0.64
N LEU A 4 7.00 -17.21 -0.22
CA LEU A 4 6.46 -16.17 -1.11
C LEU A 4 7.52 -15.74 -2.13
N SER A 5 8.76 -15.52 -1.69
CA SER A 5 9.87 -15.20 -2.61
C SER A 5 10.02 -16.28 -3.67
N GLN A 6 10.10 -17.56 -3.25
CA GLN A 6 10.22 -18.69 -4.16
C GLN A 6 9.03 -18.81 -5.12
N LEU A 7 7.80 -18.58 -4.63
CA LEU A 7 6.60 -18.57 -5.46
C LEU A 7 6.69 -17.50 -6.56
N LEU A 8 7.09 -16.28 -6.18
CA LEU A 8 7.21 -15.15 -7.10
C LEU A 8 8.33 -15.39 -8.15
N THR A 9 9.51 -15.85 -7.73
CA THR A 9 10.60 -16.21 -8.66
C THR A 9 10.11 -17.24 -9.67
N ASN A 10 9.47 -18.31 -9.20
CA ASN A 10 9.03 -19.42 -10.05
C ASN A 10 7.89 -19.03 -11.01
N LYS A 11 6.95 -18.19 -10.55
CA LYS A 11 5.76 -17.83 -11.35
C LYS A 11 6.01 -16.67 -12.30
N LEU A 12 6.86 -15.72 -11.94
CA LEU A 12 7.01 -14.45 -12.64
C LEU A 12 8.38 -14.27 -13.30
N SER A 13 9.34 -15.19 -13.08
CA SER A 13 10.70 -15.09 -13.63
C SER A 13 11.41 -13.77 -13.24
N ILE A 14 11.15 -13.30 -12.02
CA ILE A 14 11.74 -12.08 -11.45
C ILE A 14 12.73 -12.42 -10.33
N SER A 15 13.68 -11.52 -10.06
CA SER A 15 14.52 -11.60 -8.86
C SER A 15 13.73 -11.20 -7.62
N THR A 16 13.89 -11.92 -6.52
CA THR A 16 13.24 -11.63 -5.26
C THR A 16 14.14 -11.93 -4.08
N ASP A 17 14.27 -10.96 -3.19
CA ASP A 17 15.01 -11.09 -1.94
C ASP A 17 14.06 -11.16 -0.76
N CYS A 18 14.33 -12.06 0.19
CA CYS A 18 13.61 -12.13 1.44
C CYS A 18 14.55 -11.69 2.57
N ILE A 19 14.22 -10.56 3.19
CA ILE A 19 15.01 -9.96 4.26
C ILE A 19 14.30 -10.22 5.59
N SER A 20 15.07 -10.63 6.61
CA SER A 20 14.55 -10.72 7.98
C SER A 20 14.28 -9.32 8.52
N TRP A 21 13.09 -9.12 9.10
CA TRP A 21 12.68 -7.85 9.67
C TRP A 21 12.58 -7.96 11.19
N ASP A 22 13.74 -8.02 11.82
CA ASP A 22 13.96 -8.20 13.27
C ASP A 22 14.44 -6.92 13.98
N LYS A 23 14.66 -5.86 13.21
CA LYS A 23 15.12 -4.52 13.63
C LYS A 23 14.64 -3.47 12.63
N THR A 24 14.85 -2.21 12.97
CA THR A 24 14.61 -1.10 12.06
C THR A 24 15.33 -1.32 10.72
N LEU A 25 14.54 -1.33 9.65
CA LEU A 25 15.03 -1.68 8.31
C LEU A 25 15.28 -0.41 7.47
N ASP A 26 16.48 -0.30 6.91
CA ASP A 26 16.79 0.70 5.88
C ASP A 26 16.19 0.27 4.54
N ILE A 27 15.53 1.20 3.86
CA ILE A 27 14.99 1.01 2.52
C ILE A 27 16.16 1.14 1.52
N PRO A 28 16.40 0.14 0.66
CA PRO A 28 17.43 0.21 -0.36
C PRO A 28 17.26 1.44 -1.26
N LYS A 29 18.38 2.10 -1.60
CA LYS A 29 18.36 3.35 -2.37
C LYS A 29 17.76 3.19 -3.77
N ASP A 30 17.77 2.00 -4.32
CA ASP A 30 17.20 1.64 -5.62
C ASP A 30 15.72 1.24 -5.54
N THR A 31 15.05 1.45 -4.39
CA THR A 31 13.62 1.18 -4.25
C THR A 31 12.78 2.29 -4.89
N ASP A 32 12.14 1.97 -6.02
CA ASP A 32 11.20 2.86 -6.70
C ASP A 32 9.83 2.89 -6.02
N VAL A 33 9.39 1.75 -5.46
CA VAL A 33 8.07 1.59 -4.83
C VAL A 33 8.20 0.83 -3.52
N LEU A 34 7.68 1.42 -2.44
CA LEU A 34 7.52 0.79 -1.13
C LEU A 34 6.04 0.51 -0.88
N VAL A 35 5.68 -0.74 -0.56
CA VAL A 35 4.29 -1.12 -0.26
C VAL A 35 4.20 -1.71 1.15
N ASN A 36 3.41 -1.08 2.04
CA ASN A 36 2.98 -1.75 3.25
C ASN A 36 1.83 -2.70 2.92
N ALA A 37 2.12 -4.00 2.94
CA ALA A 37 1.13 -5.07 2.79
C ALA A 37 0.83 -5.78 4.13
N THR A 38 1.25 -5.20 5.26
CA THR A 38 0.96 -5.74 6.60
C THR A 38 -0.34 -5.18 7.16
N SER A 39 -0.75 -5.66 8.33
CA SER A 39 -1.88 -5.09 9.08
C SER A 39 -1.46 -3.94 10.03
N ILE A 40 -0.18 -3.55 10.07
CA ILE A 40 0.28 -2.44 10.91
C ILE A 40 -0.33 -1.15 10.38
N GLY A 41 -1.06 -0.43 11.22
CA GLY A 41 -1.83 0.76 10.83
C GLY A 41 -3.33 0.52 10.76
N LEU A 42 -3.78 -0.75 10.69
CA LEU A 42 -5.21 -1.07 10.65
C LEU A 42 -5.85 -0.70 12.00
N TYR A 43 -6.89 0.15 11.94
CA TYR A 43 -7.59 0.72 13.10
C TYR A 43 -6.77 1.66 14.01
N ASP A 44 -5.46 1.74 13.82
CA ASP A 44 -4.58 2.69 14.50
C ASP A 44 -3.67 3.41 13.50
N GLY A 45 -4.10 4.57 13.04
CA GLY A 45 -3.33 5.40 12.11
C GLY A 45 -2.03 5.98 12.69
N ASN A 46 -1.70 5.73 13.96
CA ASN A 46 -0.43 6.11 14.59
C ASN A 46 0.52 4.94 14.80
N ALA A 47 0.08 3.70 14.55
CA ALA A 47 0.93 2.53 14.63
C ALA A 47 2.13 2.69 13.68
N GLN A 48 3.33 2.55 14.24
CA GLN A 48 4.57 2.79 13.51
C GLN A 48 5.07 1.50 12.88
N ILE A 49 5.56 1.63 11.66
CA ILE A 49 6.26 0.57 10.95
C ILE A 49 7.75 0.75 11.26
N ASP A 50 8.42 -0.31 11.71
CA ASP A 50 9.83 -0.28 12.11
C ASP A 50 10.78 -0.22 10.91
N ILE A 51 10.73 0.91 10.19
CA ILE A 51 11.57 1.23 9.04
C ILE A 51 12.25 2.57 9.27
N ASN A 52 13.47 2.71 8.75
CA ASN A 52 14.17 3.98 8.76
C ASN A 52 13.66 4.86 7.61
N LEU A 53 12.72 5.77 7.91
CA LEU A 53 12.21 6.72 6.93
C LEU A 53 13.30 7.63 6.35
N GLU A 54 14.42 7.83 7.04
CA GLU A 54 15.51 8.66 6.52
C GLU A 54 16.20 8.07 5.29
N SER A 55 16.13 6.75 5.13
CA SER A 55 16.65 6.03 3.96
C SER A 55 15.77 6.19 2.71
N LEU A 56 14.53 6.67 2.86
CA LEU A 56 13.57 6.83 1.78
C LEU A 56 13.94 8.02 0.89
N LYS A 57 13.96 7.80 -0.43
CA LYS A 57 14.08 8.87 -1.43
C LYS A 57 12.73 9.58 -1.63
N ASP A 58 12.79 10.87 -1.89
CA ASP A 58 11.62 11.67 -2.26
C ASP A 58 10.95 11.19 -3.57
N THR A 59 11.70 10.54 -4.46
CA THR A 59 11.16 9.93 -5.68
C THR A 59 10.44 8.60 -5.45
N THR A 60 10.56 7.97 -4.28
CA THR A 60 9.94 6.67 -3.99
C THR A 60 8.42 6.84 -3.88
N VAL A 61 7.66 6.00 -4.56
CA VAL A 61 6.21 5.89 -4.36
C VAL A 61 5.94 5.03 -3.14
N VAL A 62 5.19 5.55 -2.17
CA VAL A 62 4.81 4.82 -0.96
C VAL A 62 3.33 4.48 -0.99
N ALA A 63 3.02 3.19 -1.05
CA ALA A 63 1.66 2.67 -1.02
C ALA A 63 1.38 1.95 0.30
N ASP A 64 0.15 2.06 0.78
CA ASP A 64 -0.32 1.36 1.97
C ASP A 64 -1.64 0.66 1.66
N VAL A 65 -1.76 -0.64 1.95
CA VAL A 65 -3.01 -1.39 1.75
C VAL A 65 -4.05 -1.07 2.83
N ILE A 66 -3.64 -0.40 3.91
CA ILE A 66 -4.55 0.01 4.99
C ILE A 66 -5.49 1.11 4.49
N PHE A 67 -6.78 0.85 4.60
CA PHE A 67 -7.86 1.75 4.18
C PHE A 67 -8.61 2.39 5.34
N SER A 68 -8.40 1.91 6.58
CA SER A 68 -9.13 2.34 7.76
C SER A 68 -8.20 2.42 8.99
N PRO A 69 -7.73 3.63 9.37
CA PRO A 69 -7.89 4.89 8.64
C PRO A 69 -7.04 4.94 7.37
N PRO A 70 -7.42 5.70 6.34
CA PRO A 70 -6.63 5.84 5.10
C PRO A 70 -5.32 6.61 5.33
N GLU A 71 -5.35 7.55 6.27
CA GLU A 71 -4.21 8.40 6.59
C GLU A 71 -3.38 7.73 7.70
N THR A 72 -2.55 6.75 7.34
CA THR A 72 -1.67 6.03 8.28
C THR A 72 -0.40 6.82 8.62
N TRP A 73 0.33 6.37 9.65
CA TRP A 73 1.62 6.95 10.02
C TRP A 73 2.60 6.93 8.84
N LEU A 74 2.64 5.83 8.09
CA LEU A 74 3.50 5.67 6.91
C LEU A 74 3.16 6.70 5.84
N ILE A 75 1.89 6.81 5.46
CA ILE A 75 1.44 7.77 4.44
C ILE A 75 1.76 9.21 4.86
N ARG A 76 1.44 9.59 6.11
CA ARG A 76 1.77 10.95 6.61
C ARG A 76 3.26 11.25 6.55
N LYS A 77 4.09 10.31 7.01
CA LYS A 77 5.55 10.49 7.07
C LYS A 77 6.18 10.50 5.68
N ALA A 78 5.78 9.60 4.79
CA ALA A 78 6.24 9.58 3.41
C ALA A 78 5.88 10.88 2.69
N ARG A 79 4.64 11.36 2.82
CA ARG A 79 4.21 12.64 2.22
C ARG A 79 5.02 13.82 2.75
N HIS A 80 5.29 13.87 4.05
CA HIS A 80 6.12 14.92 4.65
C HIS A 80 7.56 14.94 4.11
N ARG A 81 8.06 13.79 3.63
CA ARG A 81 9.37 13.68 3.00
C ARG A 81 9.37 13.99 1.50
N GLY A 82 8.22 14.34 0.92
CA GLY A 82 8.08 14.65 -0.50
C GLY A 82 7.74 13.45 -1.39
N CYS A 83 7.55 12.26 -0.81
CA CYS A 83 7.19 11.07 -1.57
C CYS A 83 5.76 11.15 -2.12
N GLN A 84 5.55 10.59 -3.32
CA GLN A 84 4.21 10.30 -3.80
C GLN A 84 3.59 9.20 -2.94
N THR A 85 2.34 9.37 -2.52
CA THR A 85 1.64 8.44 -1.64
C THR A 85 0.38 7.88 -2.27
N LEU A 86 0.09 6.60 -2.00
CA LEU A 86 -1.13 5.90 -2.42
C LEU A 86 -1.79 5.25 -1.19
N ASP A 87 -3.02 5.67 -0.88
CA ASP A 87 -3.78 5.11 0.25
C ASP A 87 -4.48 3.78 -0.10
N GLY A 88 -4.91 3.05 0.94
CA GLY A 88 -5.59 1.76 0.77
C GLY A 88 -7.00 1.88 0.20
N LEU A 89 -7.61 3.07 0.23
CA LEU A 89 -8.93 3.29 -0.37
C LEU A 89 -8.87 3.17 -1.89
N GLY A 90 -7.77 3.62 -2.51
CA GLY A 90 -7.53 3.40 -3.94
C GLY A 90 -7.54 1.92 -4.32
N MET A 91 -6.95 1.07 -3.48
CA MET A 91 -6.99 -0.39 -3.67
C MET A 91 -8.42 -0.93 -3.58
N ILE A 92 -9.19 -0.56 -2.55
CA ILE A 92 -10.60 -0.99 -2.37
C ILE A 92 -11.47 -0.59 -3.56
N VAL A 93 -11.30 0.63 -4.06
CA VAL A 93 -12.08 1.11 -5.21
C VAL A 93 -11.75 0.28 -6.45
N ASN A 94 -10.47 0.05 -6.73
CA ASN A 94 -10.05 -0.69 -7.93
C ASN A 94 -10.42 -2.17 -7.89
N GLN A 95 -10.34 -2.83 -6.72
CA GLN A 95 -10.85 -4.21 -6.60
C GLN A 95 -12.36 -4.27 -6.82
N GLY A 96 -13.12 -3.26 -6.35
CA GLY A 96 -14.57 -3.18 -6.52
C GLY A 96 -14.95 -3.01 -7.99
N ILE A 97 -14.29 -2.09 -8.69
CA ILE A 97 -14.45 -1.89 -10.13
C ILE A 97 -14.21 -3.19 -10.89
N THR A 98 -13.08 -3.85 -10.61
CA THR A 98 -12.69 -5.10 -11.27
C THR A 98 -13.72 -6.20 -11.05
N SER A 99 -14.24 -6.32 -9.82
CA SER A 99 -15.25 -7.34 -9.47
C SER A 99 -16.58 -7.09 -10.18
N VAL A 100 -17.07 -5.85 -10.19
CA VAL A 100 -18.33 -5.49 -10.86
C VAL A 100 -18.21 -5.67 -12.38
N GLU A 101 -17.09 -5.24 -12.97
CA GLU A 101 -16.81 -5.43 -14.39
C GLU A 101 -16.78 -6.92 -14.74
N TYR A 102 -16.14 -7.75 -13.91
CA TYR A 102 -16.08 -9.20 -14.13
C TYR A 102 -17.46 -9.87 -14.06
N TRP A 103 -18.33 -9.48 -13.12
CA TRP A 103 -19.65 -10.12 -12.96
C TRP A 103 -20.70 -9.62 -13.95
N THR A 104 -20.63 -8.35 -14.33
CA THR A 104 -21.71 -7.68 -15.07
C THR A 104 -21.33 -7.32 -16.50
N GLY A 105 -20.03 -7.32 -16.83
CA GLY A 105 -19.50 -6.78 -18.08
C GLY A 105 -19.52 -5.25 -18.17
N LEU A 106 -19.97 -4.55 -17.11
CA LEU A 106 -20.03 -3.09 -17.06
C LEU A 106 -18.97 -2.54 -16.12
N ARG A 107 -18.13 -1.62 -16.61
CA ARG A 107 -17.10 -0.98 -15.80
C ARG A 107 -17.68 0.22 -15.03
N PRO A 108 -17.70 0.21 -13.68
CA PRO A 108 -18.18 1.34 -12.89
C PRO A 108 -17.28 2.56 -12.99
N ASP A 109 -17.86 3.73 -12.76
CA ASP A 109 -17.11 4.98 -12.60
C ASP A 109 -16.32 4.99 -11.28
N ALA A 110 -15.01 5.22 -11.36
CA ALA A 110 -14.12 5.17 -10.21
C ALA A 110 -14.40 6.27 -9.17
N SER A 111 -14.84 7.45 -9.61
CA SER A 111 -15.15 8.56 -8.71
C SER A 111 -16.40 8.26 -7.88
N VAL A 112 -17.42 7.66 -8.49
CA VAL A 112 -18.65 7.23 -7.80
C VAL A 112 -18.31 6.15 -6.76
N MET A 113 -17.48 5.18 -7.13
CA MET A 113 -17.03 4.12 -6.23
C MET A 113 -16.23 4.69 -5.05
N ARG A 114 -15.34 5.66 -5.29
CA ARG A 114 -14.55 6.33 -4.25
C ARG A 114 -15.45 7.05 -3.24
N ILE A 115 -16.39 7.88 -3.73
CA ILE A 115 -17.34 8.61 -2.89
C ILE A 115 -18.17 7.64 -2.03
N ALA A 116 -18.61 6.52 -2.61
CA ALA A 116 -19.39 5.52 -1.88
C ALA A 116 -18.60 4.88 -0.72
N VAL A 117 -17.32 4.55 -0.95
CA VAL A 117 -16.45 3.99 0.09
C VAL A 117 -16.15 5.01 1.19
N GLU A 118 -15.82 6.25 0.83
CA GLU A 118 -15.56 7.32 1.79
C GLU A 118 -16.77 7.58 2.70
N LYS A 119 -17.97 7.62 2.11
CA LYS A 119 -19.22 7.73 2.87
C LYS A 119 -19.46 6.52 3.78
N ALA A 120 -19.21 5.30 3.31
CA ALA A 120 -19.38 4.08 4.12
C ALA A 120 -18.42 4.03 5.31
N LEU A 121 -17.26 4.66 5.20
CA LEU A 121 -16.22 4.73 6.24
C LEU A 121 -16.30 6.00 7.09
N ASN A 122 -17.29 6.87 6.88
CA ASN A 122 -17.46 8.17 7.56
C ASN A 122 -16.22 9.09 7.42
N LEU A 123 -15.65 9.12 6.22
CA LEU A 123 -14.48 9.95 5.88
C LEU A 123 -14.85 11.27 5.19
N ALA A 124 -16.13 11.46 4.87
CA ALA A 124 -16.69 12.63 4.18
C ALA A 124 -17.63 13.44 5.09
#